data_AF-A0A8H6AQB4-F1
#
_entry.id   AF-A0A8H6AQB4-F1
#
_cell.length_a   1.000
_cell.length_b   1.000
_cell.length_c   1.000
_cell.angle_alpha   90.00
_cell.angle_beta   90.00
_cell.angle_gamma   90.00
#
_symmetry.space_group_name_H-M   'P 1'
#
loop_
_entity.id
_entity.type
_entity.pdbx_description
1 polymer ?
#
loop_
_entity_poly.entity_id
_entity_poly.type
_entity_poly.pdbx_seq_one_letter_code
_entity_poly.pdbx_strand_id
1 'polypeptide(L)'
;MPTKEPRPLIVGSESGPESPYPLRMEGEVVSGFGRGSKELGIPTANIPVTNVPWIDTAPSGVYFGYAALDLPPLTPNSKLPPPPPLPPPKPPASTPW
;
A
#
# COMPACT_ATOMS: atom_id res chain seq x y z
N MET A 1 -36.88 -18.60 2.27
CA MET A 1 -35.83 -18.03 3.15
C MET A 1 -34.50 -18.40 2.52
N PRO A 2 -33.61 -17.45 2.15
CA PRO A 2 -32.26 -17.82 1.73
C PRO A 2 -31.60 -18.58 2.87
N THR A 3 -31.15 -19.80 2.60
CA THR A 3 -30.41 -20.64 3.55
C THR A 3 -29.10 -19.91 3.89
N LYS A 4 -28.87 -19.70 5.17
CA LYS A 4 -27.68 -19.02 5.69
C LYS A 4 -26.49 -19.96 5.59
N GLU A 5 -25.99 -20.16 4.37
CA GLU A 5 -24.75 -20.90 4.17
C GLU A 5 -23.60 -20.18 4.89
N PRO A 6 -22.68 -20.93 5.52
CA PRO A 6 -21.53 -20.33 6.18
C PRO A 6 -20.66 -19.60 5.14
N ARG A 7 -20.03 -18.49 5.57
CA ARG A 7 -19.12 -17.75 4.69
C ARG A 7 -17.93 -18.65 4.32
N PRO A 8 -17.52 -18.70 3.04
CA PRO A 8 -16.34 -19.47 2.65
C PRO A 8 -15.10 -18.91 3.35
N LEU A 9 -14.20 -19.81 3.78
CA LEU A 9 -12.95 -19.43 4.46
C LEU A 9 -11.87 -18.94 3.49
N ILE A 10 -11.94 -19.37 2.22
CA ILE A 10 -11.00 -19.05 1.16
C ILE A 10 -11.80 -18.55 -0.04
N VAL A 11 -11.31 -17.51 -0.71
CA VAL A 11 -11.92 -16.91 -1.90
C VAL A 11 -10.85 -16.71 -2.97
N GLY A 12 -11.25 -16.78 -4.24
CA GLY A 12 -10.35 -16.64 -5.39
C GLY A 12 -9.79 -17.96 -5.92
N SER A 13 -9.03 -17.87 -7.01
CA SER A 13 -8.39 -19.00 -7.69
C SER A 13 -7.04 -19.36 -7.07
N GLU A 14 -6.74 -20.66 -6.97
CA GLU A 14 -5.43 -21.16 -6.52
C GLU A 14 -4.29 -20.78 -7.48
N SER A 15 -4.61 -20.47 -8.74
CA SER A 15 -3.61 -20.05 -9.73
C SER A 15 -3.12 -18.62 -9.54
N GLY A 16 -3.73 -17.86 -8.62
CA GLY A 16 -3.39 -16.48 -8.31
C GLY A 16 -4.47 -15.47 -8.70
N PRO A 17 -4.17 -14.17 -8.60
CA PRO A 17 -5.11 -13.10 -8.93
C PRO A 17 -5.47 -13.08 -10.42
N GLU A 18 -6.76 -12.97 -10.71
CA GLU A 18 -7.30 -12.82 -12.06
C GLU A 18 -7.61 -11.34 -12.36
N SER A 19 -7.74 -10.97 -13.64
CA SER A 19 -8.11 -9.60 -14.03
C SER A 19 -9.40 -9.17 -13.30
N PRO A 20 -9.46 -7.95 -12.70
CA PRO A 20 -8.54 -6.81 -12.87
C PRO A 20 -7.41 -6.72 -11.84
N TYR A 21 -7.19 -7.74 -11.02
CA TYR A 21 -6.15 -7.72 -10.00
C TYR A 21 -4.75 -7.91 -10.62
N PRO A 22 -3.69 -7.30 -10.06
CA PRO A 22 -3.66 -6.51 -8.82
C PRO A 22 -4.11 -5.06 -9.01
N LEU A 23 -5.00 -4.61 -8.11
CA LEU A 23 -5.36 -3.20 -7.97
C LEU A 23 -4.34 -2.52 -7.07
N ARG A 24 -3.75 -1.41 -7.53
CA ARG A 24 -2.68 -0.70 -6.81
C ARG A 24 -3.11 0.73 -6.50
N MET A 25 -2.82 1.19 -5.29
CA MET A 25 -2.99 2.56 -4.84
C MET A 25 -1.93 2.92 -3.81
N GLU A 26 -1.61 4.20 -3.70
CA GLU A 26 -0.72 4.77 -2.70
C GLU A 26 -1.33 6.10 -2.23
N GLY A 27 -1.08 6.49 -0.98
CA GLY A 27 -1.57 7.74 -0.44
C GLY A 27 -1.22 7.90 1.03
N GLU A 28 -1.31 9.14 1.51
CA GLU A 28 -1.09 9.45 2.92
C GLU A 28 -2.25 8.89 3.77
N VAL A 29 -1.91 8.31 4.93
CA VAL A 29 -2.93 7.85 5.88
C VAL A 29 -3.54 9.08 6.56
N VAL A 30 -4.85 9.26 6.39
CA VAL A 30 -5.60 10.38 6.97
C VAL A 30 -6.47 9.94 8.14
N SER A 31 -6.70 10.88 9.06
CA SER A 31 -7.62 10.67 10.18
C SER A 31 -9.05 10.48 9.67
N GLY A 32 -9.71 9.42 10.13
CA GLY A 32 -11.13 9.22 9.90
C GLY A 32 -12.01 9.97 10.90
N PHE A 33 -13.32 9.78 10.82
CA PHE A 33 -14.32 10.45 11.67
C PHE A 33 -14.41 9.93 13.13
N GLY A 34 -13.33 9.34 13.64
CA GLY A 34 -13.10 9.19 15.09
C GLY A 34 -14.03 8.26 15.89
N ARG A 35 -14.69 7.27 15.27
CA ARG A 35 -15.74 6.51 15.99
C ARG A 35 -15.58 4.97 16.09
N GLY A 36 -14.62 4.35 15.41
CA GLY A 36 -14.63 2.88 15.25
C GLY A 36 -13.40 2.12 15.71
N SER A 37 -12.21 2.56 15.30
CA SER A 37 -11.01 1.72 15.32
C SER A 37 -10.38 1.52 16.69
N LYS A 38 -10.51 2.50 17.60
CA LYS A 38 -9.93 2.43 18.95
C LYS A 38 -10.79 1.66 19.94
N GLU A 39 -12.12 1.63 19.74
CA GLU A 39 -13.07 0.94 20.63
C GLU A 39 -13.28 -0.53 20.23
N LEU A 40 -13.18 -0.86 18.93
CA LEU A 40 -13.30 -2.23 18.42
C LEU A 40 -11.98 -3.03 18.47
N GLY A 41 -10.85 -2.39 18.80
CA GLY A 41 -9.54 -3.05 18.85
C GLY A 41 -8.94 -3.39 17.49
N ILE A 42 -9.54 -2.92 16.39
CA ILE A 42 -9.11 -3.18 15.01
C ILE A 42 -8.75 -1.83 14.38
N PRO A 43 -7.46 -1.43 14.42
CA PRO A 43 -7.02 -0.17 13.83
C PRO A 43 -7.26 -0.15 12.31
N THR A 44 -7.80 0.94 11.80
CA THR A 44 -8.02 1.16 10.36
C THR A 44 -7.30 2.43 9.90
N ALA A 45 -6.62 2.35 8.76
CA ALA A 45 -6.00 3.47 8.08
C ALA A 45 -6.90 3.92 6.92
N ASN A 46 -7.21 5.21 6.84
CA ASN A 46 -7.98 5.75 5.72
C ASN A 46 -7.02 6.34 4.71
N ILE A 47 -7.24 6.07 3.42
CA ILE A 47 -6.44 6.61 2.32
C ILE A 47 -7.39 7.43 1.44
N PRO A 48 -7.05 8.68 1.08
CA PRO A 48 -7.87 9.48 0.19
C PRO A 48 -7.95 8.84 -1.20
N VAL A 49 -9.10 8.98 -1.84
CA VAL A 49 -9.42 8.37 -3.13
C VAL A 49 -8.98 9.28 -4.30
N THR A 50 -7.79 9.87 -4.20
CA THR A 50 -7.28 10.81 -5.20
C THR A 50 -6.40 10.09 -6.23
N ASN A 51 -6.64 10.31 -7.53
CA ASN A 51 -5.86 9.75 -8.63
C ASN A 51 -5.78 8.20 -8.69
N VAL A 52 -6.86 7.51 -8.33
CA VAL A 52 -6.94 6.02 -8.39
C VAL A 52 -8.04 5.59 -9.38
N PRO A 53 -7.79 5.52 -10.71
CA PRO A 53 -8.85 5.40 -11.72
C PRO A 53 -9.75 4.16 -11.60
N TRP A 54 -9.24 3.06 -11.04
CA TRP A 54 -10.01 1.83 -10.91
C TRP A 54 -11.08 1.89 -9.81
N ILE A 55 -10.93 2.79 -8.83
CA ILE A 55 -11.77 2.82 -7.63
C ILE A 55 -13.20 3.27 -7.94
N ASP A 56 -13.37 4.13 -8.94
CA ASP A 56 -14.68 4.66 -9.35
C ASP A 56 -15.59 3.56 -9.92
N THR A 57 -14.98 2.49 -10.43
CA THR A 57 -15.66 1.33 -11.01
C THR A 57 -15.68 0.10 -10.09
N ALA A 58 -14.91 0.13 -9.01
CA ALA A 58 -14.80 -1.01 -8.10
C ALA A 58 -16.09 -1.15 -7.26
N PRO A 59 -16.68 -2.34 -7.16
CA PRO A 59 -17.82 -2.56 -6.27
C PRO A 59 -17.47 -2.24 -4.82
N SER A 60 -18.35 -1.53 -4.11
CA SER A 60 -18.21 -1.32 -2.67
C SER A 60 -18.15 -2.66 -1.92
N GLY A 61 -17.12 -2.86 -1.10
CA GLY A 61 -16.93 -4.13 -0.40
C GLY A 61 -15.63 -4.21 0.37
N VAL A 62 -15.34 -5.41 0.88
CA VAL A 62 -14.08 -5.74 1.57
C VAL A 62 -13.18 -6.47 0.59
N TYR A 63 -11.96 -5.97 0.43
CA TYR A 63 -10.92 -6.57 -0.40
C TYR A 63 -9.76 -7.03 0.47
N PHE A 64 -8.92 -7.91 -0.07
CA PHE A 64 -7.71 -8.38 0.58
C PHE A 64 -6.51 -8.19 -0.35
N GLY A 65 -5.32 -8.06 0.23
CA GLY A 65 -4.09 -7.82 -0.50
C GLY A 65 -2.96 -7.47 0.44
N TYR A 66 -1.92 -6.86 -0.10
CA TYR A 66 -0.75 -6.42 0.64
C TYR A 66 -0.73 -4.89 0.77
N ALA A 67 -0.28 -4.42 1.92
CA ALA A 67 -0.01 -3.01 2.18
C ALA A 67 1.34 -2.90 2.89
N ALA A 68 2.03 -1.78 2.67
CA ALA A 68 3.29 -1.49 3.33
C ALA A 68 3.30 -0.02 3.77
N LEU A 69 3.92 0.23 4.91
CA LEU A 69 4.17 1.56 5.45
C LEU A 69 5.68 1.81 5.40
N ASP A 70 6.09 3.07 5.24
CA ASP A 70 7.50 3.49 5.28
C ASP A 70 8.42 2.66 4.36
N LEU A 71 7.98 2.44 3.12
CA LEU A 71 8.79 1.72 2.13
C LEU A 71 10.14 2.45 1.95
N PRO A 72 11.27 1.75 2.06
CA PRO A 72 12.56 2.36 1.78
C PRO A 72 12.59 2.86 0.33
N PRO A 73 13.34 3.94 0.04
CA PRO A 73 13.38 4.56 -1.29
C PRO A 73 13.76 3.59 -2.42
N LEU A 74 14.45 2.50 -2.09
CA LEU A 74 14.97 1.50 -3.01
C LEU A 74 14.05 0.27 -3.15
N THR A 75 12.73 0.48 -3.20
CA THR A 75 11.81 -0.62 -3.50
C THR A 75 11.50 -0.67 -4.99
N PRO A 76 11.31 -1.84 -5.62
CA PRO A 76 11.12 -1.97 -7.07
C PRO A 76 9.93 -1.18 -7.65
N ASN A 77 9.02 -0.71 -6.80
CA ASN A 77 7.84 0.08 -7.15
C ASN A 77 7.95 1.56 -6.75
N SER A 78 9.08 2.04 -6.23
CA SER A 78 9.22 3.46 -5.89
C SER A 78 9.24 4.30 -7.19
N LYS A 79 8.34 5.30 -7.28
CA LYS A 79 8.36 6.29 -8.37
C LYS A 79 9.47 7.34 -8.20
N LEU A 80 10.25 7.24 -7.12
CA LEU A 80 11.35 8.15 -6.87
C LEU A 80 12.44 7.91 -7.92
N PRO A 81 13.01 8.98 -8.51
CA PRO A 81 14.19 8.82 -9.35
C PRO A 81 15.29 8.12 -8.54
N PRO A 82 16.15 7.30 -9.17
CA PRO A 82 17.29 6.73 -8.48
C PRO A 82 18.10 7.86 -7.81
N PRO A 83 18.68 7.61 -6.62
CA PRO A 83 19.51 8.62 -5.97
C PRO A 83 20.63 9.05 -6.94
N PRO A 84 21.03 10.33 -6.94
CA PRO A 84 22.15 10.77 -7.75
C PRO A 84 23.40 9.96 -7.38
N PRO A 85 24.30 9.70 -8.34
CA PRO A 85 25.55 9.00 -8.06
C PRO A 85 26.30 9.72 -6.93
N LEU A 86 26.86 8.95 -6.00
CA LEU A 86 27.66 9.49 -4.91
C LEU A 86 28.79 10.36 -5.49
N PRO A 87 29.10 11.52 -4.86
CA PRO A 87 30.26 12.31 -5.27
C PRO A 87 31.53 11.47 -5.11
N PRO A 88 32.55 11.69 -5.96
CA PRO A 88 33.82 10.99 -5.83
C PRO A 88 34.41 11.21 -4.43
N PRO A 89 35.12 10.22 -3.86
CA PRO A 89 35.76 10.38 -2.56
C PRO A 89 36.67 11.60 -2.59
N LYS A 90 36.52 12.48 -1.59
CA LYS A 90 37.36 13.67 -1.47
C LYS A 90 38.82 13.18 -1.33
N PRO A 91 39.77 13.74 -2.08
CA PRO A 91 41.17 13.37 -1.92
C PRO A 91 41.59 13.58 -0.46
N PRO A 92 42.48 12.73 0.08
CA PRO A 92 42.98 12.89 1.44
C PRO A 92 43.55 14.30 1.59
N ALA A 93 43.19 14.96 2.69
CA ALA A 93 43.76 16.26 3.00
C ALA A 93 45.28 16.12 3.06
N SER A 94 46.00 16.93 2.28
CA SER A 94 47.45 17.04 2.38
C SER A 94 47.79 17.51 3.80
N THR A 95 48.27 16.61 4.64
CA THR A 95 48.88 16.98 5.91
C THR A 95 50.12 17.81 5.60
N PRO A 96 50.21 19.08 6.08
CA PRO A 96 51.48 19.77 6.08
C PRO A 96 52.43 19.03 7.04
N TRP A 97 53.69 18.89 6.60
CA TRP A 97 54.79 18.27 7.34
C TRP A 97 54.99 18.89 8.72
#